data_AF-A0AB34TAK9-F1
#
_entry.id   AF-A0AB34TAK9-F1
#
_cell.length_a   1.000
_cell.length_b   1.000
_cell.length_c   1.000
_cell.angle_alpha   90.00
_cell.angle_beta   90.00
_cell.angle_gamma   90.00
#
_symmetry.space_group_name_H-M   'P 1'
#
loop_
_entity.id
_entity.type
_entity.pdbx_description
1 polymer ?
#
loop_
_entity_poly.entity_id
_entity_poly.type
_entity_poly.pdbx_seq_one_letter_code
_entity_poly.pdbx_strand_id
1 'polypeptide(L)'
;MPHASPHHTTPAHELSLEKRAALTSGADAWHLNGLSKSTSYIITDGPHGLRKAMENTSMDIEHSIPATCFPPAAGMASSWNPGLVREVGVAIDNFNPLAQRTT
;
A
#
# COMPACT_ATOMS: atom_id res chain seq x y z
N MET A 1 -20.31 6.86 -0.24
CA MET A 1 -19.35 6.37 0.78
C MET A 1 -19.79 4.98 1.19
N PRO A 2 -19.06 3.89 0.88
CA PRO A 2 -19.37 2.61 1.50
C PRO A 2 -19.01 2.69 2.98
N HIS A 3 -19.99 2.41 3.82
CA HIS A 3 -19.88 2.34 5.28
C HIS A 3 -18.93 1.20 5.63
N ALA A 4 -17.73 1.51 6.10
CA ALA A 4 -16.81 0.50 6.62
C ALA A 4 -17.47 -0.15 7.84
N SER A 5 -17.74 -1.46 7.76
CA SER A 5 -18.19 -2.26 8.90
C SER A 5 -17.29 -2.02 10.11
N PRO A 6 -17.80 -2.07 11.35
CA PRO A 6 -16.99 -1.85 12.53
C PRO A 6 -15.91 -2.93 12.61
N HIS A 7 -14.67 -2.54 12.31
CA HIS A 7 -13.52 -3.40 12.53
C HIS A 7 -13.38 -3.59 14.03
N HIS A 8 -13.61 -4.81 14.51
CA HIS A 8 -13.33 -5.16 15.89
C HIS A 8 -11.82 -5.09 16.11
N THR A 9 -11.34 -4.02 16.74
CA THR A 9 -9.94 -3.83 17.09
C THR A 9 -9.66 -4.50 18.42
N THR A 10 -8.85 -5.55 18.42
CA THR A 10 -8.35 -6.16 19.67
C THR A 10 -7.21 -5.30 20.21
N PRO A 11 -7.34 -4.71 21.41
CA PRO A 11 -6.25 -3.97 22.04
C PRO A 11 -5.01 -4.86 22.25
N ALA A 12 -3.82 -4.29 22.10
CA ALA A 12 -2.58 -5.06 22.20
C ALA A 12 -2.45 -5.83 23.52
N HIS A 13 -2.92 -5.27 24.65
CA HIS A 13 -2.82 -5.91 25.97
C HIS A 13 -3.72 -7.14 26.15
N GLU A 14 -4.68 -7.36 25.25
CA GLU A 14 -5.54 -8.56 25.21
C GLU A 14 -4.95 -9.69 24.35
N LEU A 15 -3.83 -9.43 23.65
CA LEU A 15 -3.12 -10.42 22.86
C LEU A 15 -2.07 -11.16 23.70
N SER A 16 -1.81 -12.41 23.33
CA SER A 16 -0.67 -13.15 23.88
C SER A 16 0.65 -12.45 23.54
N LEU A 17 1.70 -12.73 24.31
CA LEU A 17 3.03 -12.15 24.05
C LEU A 17 3.53 -12.47 22.64
N GLU A 18 3.31 -13.70 22.18
CA GLU A 18 3.73 -14.19 20.87
C GLU A 18 3.01 -13.43 19.75
N LYS A 19 1.70 -13.21 19.88
CA LYS A 19 0.93 -12.41 18.91
C LYS A 19 1.39 -10.96 18.87
N ARG A 20 1.67 -10.35 20.03
CA ARG A 20 2.22 -8.99 20.08
C ARG A 20 3.60 -8.90 19.42
N ALA A 21 4.48 -9.85 19.70
CA ALA A 21 5.83 -9.89 19.13
C ALA A 21 5.78 -10.10 17.61
N ALA A 22 4.88 -10.94 17.10
CA ALA A 22 4.73 -11.12 15.65
C ALA A 22 4.33 -9.83 14.92
N LEU A 23 3.51 -8.97 15.54
CA LEU A 23 3.07 -7.70 14.93
C LEU A 23 4.19 -6.68 14.73
N THR A 24 5.39 -6.88 15.29
CA THR A 24 6.52 -5.94 15.14
C THR A 24 7.40 -6.22 13.92
N SER A 25 7.04 -7.20 13.09
CA SER A 25 7.74 -7.51 11.84
C SER A 25 6.75 -7.83 10.73
N GLY A 26 7.24 -7.83 9.48
CA GLY A 26 6.48 -8.36 8.35
C GLY A 26 6.30 -9.88 8.44
N ALA A 27 5.20 -10.38 7.91
CA ALA A 27 5.01 -11.81 7.66
C ALA A 27 5.91 -12.28 6.51
N ASP A 28 6.14 -11.39 5.55
CA ASP A 28 7.12 -11.52 4.47
C ASP A 28 7.61 -10.10 4.06
N ALA A 29 8.23 -9.99 2.88
CA ALA A 29 8.77 -8.73 2.37
C ALA A 29 7.71 -7.65 2.11
N TRP A 30 6.44 -8.02 1.91
CA TRP A 30 5.36 -7.11 1.51
C TRP A 30 4.16 -7.13 2.46
N HIS A 31 3.99 -8.15 3.29
CA HIS A 31 2.80 -8.32 4.12
C HIS A 31 3.10 -8.02 5.59
N LEU A 32 2.20 -7.30 6.25
CA LEU A 32 2.19 -7.19 7.71
C LEU A 32 1.77 -8.53 8.33
N ASN A 33 2.32 -8.86 9.50
CA ASN A 33 1.77 -9.93 10.32
C ASN A 33 0.31 -9.60 10.69
N GLY A 34 -0.62 -10.43 10.22
CA GLY A 34 -2.04 -10.34 10.57
C GLY A 34 -2.36 -11.21 11.78
N LEU A 35 -3.32 -10.78 12.62
CA LEU A 35 -3.88 -11.64 13.67
C LEU A 35 -4.72 -12.79 13.10
N SER A 36 -5.19 -12.64 11.86
CA SER A 36 -5.76 -13.68 11.00
C SER A 36 -5.32 -13.47 9.55
N LYS A 37 -5.53 -14.48 8.69
CA LYS A 37 -5.29 -14.35 7.23
C LYS A 37 -6.13 -13.23 6.59
N SER A 38 -7.29 -12.88 7.16
CA SER A 38 -8.15 -11.82 6.65
C SER A 38 -7.74 -10.40 7.07
N THR A 39 -6.75 -10.26 7.96
CA THR A 39 -6.27 -8.96 8.47
C THR A 39 -4.84 -8.62 8.05
N SER A 40 -4.20 -9.44 7.21
CA SER A 40 -2.86 -9.13 6.73
C SER A 40 -2.95 -8.10 5.60
N TYR A 41 -2.38 -6.93 5.85
CA TYR A 41 -2.29 -5.84 4.88
C TYR A 41 -0.99 -5.91 4.09
N ILE A 42 -1.04 -5.47 2.83
CA ILE A 42 0.13 -5.33 1.97
C ILE A 42 0.68 -3.92 2.12
N ILE A 43 1.98 -3.82 2.34
CA ILE A 43 2.79 -2.61 2.20
C ILE A 43 3.58 -2.76 0.91
N THR A 44 3.64 -1.70 0.11
CA THR A 44 4.28 -1.72 -1.20
C THR A 44 4.77 -0.34 -1.55
N ASP A 45 5.66 -0.26 -2.54
CA ASP A 45 6.21 1.01 -3.02
C ASP A 45 5.17 1.81 -3.84
N GLY A 46 5.37 3.09 -4.13
CA GLY A 46 6.56 3.91 -3.86
C GLY A 46 6.29 5.42 -4.03
N PRO A 47 7.35 6.24 -3.98
CA PRO A 47 7.23 7.70 -3.78
C PRO A 47 6.62 8.47 -4.97
N HIS A 48 6.49 7.86 -6.14
CA HIS A 48 5.97 8.50 -7.36
C HIS A 48 5.02 7.59 -8.16
N GLY A 49 4.30 6.72 -7.46
CA GLY A 49 3.37 5.77 -8.05
C GLY A 49 3.36 4.44 -7.31
N LEU A 50 2.28 3.68 -7.48
CA LEU A 50 2.16 2.33 -6.92
C LEU A 50 3.08 1.36 -7.67
N ARG A 51 3.83 0.54 -6.93
CA ARG A 51 4.67 -0.54 -7.46
C ARG A 51 4.39 -1.84 -6.71
N LYS A 52 3.26 -2.45 -7.04
CA LYS A 52 2.83 -3.73 -6.45
C LYS A 52 3.19 -4.90 -7.36
N ALA A 53 3.96 -5.85 -6.84
CA ALA A 53 4.29 -7.09 -7.53
C ALA A 53 3.03 -7.90 -7.89
N MET A 54 3.04 -8.57 -9.05
CA MET A 54 1.96 -9.48 -9.46
C MET A 54 1.90 -10.72 -8.57
N GLU A 55 3.06 -11.21 -8.13
CA GLU A 55 3.19 -12.30 -7.18
C GLU A 55 3.57 -11.78 -5.80
N ASN A 56 2.82 -12.21 -4.79
CA ASN A 56 2.85 -11.65 -3.44
C ASN A 56 4.15 -11.92 -2.66
N THR A 57 5.01 -12.81 -3.14
CA THR A 57 6.23 -13.24 -2.43
C THR A 57 7.52 -12.90 -3.16
N SER A 58 7.45 -12.42 -4.41
CA SER A 58 8.65 -12.08 -5.16
C SER A 58 9.11 -10.66 -4.80
N MET A 59 10.41 -10.46 -4.66
CA MET A 59 11.00 -9.12 -4.74
C MET A 59 11.22 -8.70 -6.20
N ASP A 60 10.53 -9.34 -7.13
CA ASP A 60 10.72 -9.10 -8.55
C ASP A 60 10.20 -7.70 -8.89
N ILE A 61 11.07 -6.92 -9.52
CA ILE A 61 10.81 -5.53 -9.88
C ILE A 61 10.13 -5.48 -11.26
N GLU A 62 10.39 -6.48 -12.10
CA GLU A 62 9.98 -6.48 -13.51
C GLU A 62 8.48 -6.76 -13.69
N HIS A 63 7.87 -7.51 -12.77
CA HIS A 63 6.49 -7.96 -12.88
C HIS A 63 5.55 -7.28 -11.88
N SER A 64 5.32 -5.98 -12.10
CA SER A 64 4.34 -5.19 -11.32
C SER A 64 2.98 -5.12 -12.00
N ILE A 65 1.91 -4.97 -11.21
CA ILE A 65 0.61 -4.59 -11.78
C ILE A 65 0.74 -3.21 -12.45
N PRO A 66 0.07 -2.97 -13.59
CA PRO A 66 0.07 -1.67 -14.22
C PRO A 66 -0.40 -0.58 -13.24
N ALA A 67 0.34 0.52 -13.19
CA ALA A 67 0.04 1.70 -12.39
C ALA A 67 0.55 2.98 -13.09
N THR A 68 0.02 4.14 -12.70
CA THR A 68 0.48 5.43 -13.23
C THR A 68 1.86 5.77 -12.66
N CYS A 69 2.84 6.02 -13.53
CA CYS A 69 4.17 6.51 -13.14
C CYS A 69 4.18 8.04 -13.18
N PHE A 70 4.26 8.68 -12.02
CA PHE A 70 4.37 10.14 -11.90
C PHE A 70 5.83 10.59 -11.97
N PRO A 71 6.10 11.89 -12.25
CA PRO A 71 7.45 12.41 -12.15
C PRO A 71 8.06 12.15 -10.76
N PRO A 72 9.34 11.76 -10.66
CA PRO A 72 10.02 11.62 -9.37
C PRO A 72 10.05 12.94 -8.60
N ALA A 73 10.30 12.88 -7.28
CA ALA A 73 10.30 14.04 -6.40
C ALA A 73 11.17 15.21 -6.90
N ALA A 74 12.32 14.94 -7.53
CA ALA A 74 13.17 15.98 -8.13
C ALA A 74 12.47 16.78 -9.24
N GLY A 75 11.67 16.11 -10.08
CA GLY A 75 10.83 16.76 -11.09
C GLY A 75 9.63 17.46 -10.47
N MET A 76 8.93 16.78 -9.55
CA MET A 76 7.76 17.35 -8.87
C MET A 76 8.09 18.61 -8.06
N ALA A 77 9.25 18.67 -7.42
CA ALA A 77 9.70 19.85 -6.67
C ALA A 77 9.86 21.09 -7.57
N SER A 78 10.22 20.89 -8.84
CA SER A 78 10.34 21.97 -9.81
C SER A 78 9.00 22.64 -10.16
N SER A 79 7.87 22.05 -9.76
CA SER A 79 6.55 22.68 -9.90
C SER A 79 6.31 23.82 -8.90
N TRP A 80 7.00 23.80 -7.75
CA TRP A 80 6.75 24.68 -6.61
C TRP A 80 5.26 24.77 -6.21
N ASN A 81 4.50 23.69 -6.44
CA ASN A 81 3.05 23.67 -6.29
C ASN A 81 2.57 22.56 -5.34
N PRO A 82 2.33 22.87 -4.05
CA PRO A 82 1.80 21.92 -3.09
C PRO A 82 0.40 21.40 -3.43
N GLY A 83 -0.42 22.18 -4.15
CA GLY A 83 -1.74 21.77 -4.63
C GLY A 83 -1.64 20.64 -5.63
N LEU A 84 -0.73 20.77 -6.60
CA LEU A 84 -0.44 19.71 -7.58
C LEU A 84 0.08 18.43 -6.91
N VAL A 85 0.98 18.56 -5.92
CA VAL A 85 1.49 17.38 -5.17
C VAL A 85 0.36 16.66 -4.43
N ARG A 86 -0.61 17.41 -3.88
CA ARG A 86 -1.81 16.82 -3.26
C ARG A 86 -2.67 16.08 -4.28
N GLU A 87 -2.89 16.65 -5.47
CA GLU A 87 -3.65 16.01 -6.54
C GLU A 87 -3.00 14.69 -7.00
N VAL A 88 -1.67 14.68 -7.14
CA VAL A 88 -0.90 13.46 -7.43
C VAL A 88 -1.07 12.42 -6.31
N GLY A 89 -0.99 12.83 -5.04
CA GLY A 89 -1.23 11.94 -3.91
C GLY A 89 -2.62 11.29 -3.91
N VAL A 90 -3.66 12.08 -4.22
CA VAL A 90 -5.04 11.58 -4.38
C VAL A 90 -5.15 10.62 -5.57
N ALA A 91 -4.44 10.87 -6.67
CA ALA A 91 -4.41 9.98 -7.81
C ALA A 91 -3.68 8.65 -7.52
N ILE A 92 -2.63 8.66 -6.68
CA ILE A 92 -1.96 7.45 -6.18
C ILE A 92 -2.91 6.63 -5.27
N ASP A 93 -3.62 7.29 -4.34
CA ASP A 93 -4.58 6.66 -3.42
C ASP A 93 -5.76 6.02 -4.16
N ASN A 94 -6.33 6.74 -5.15
CA ASN A 94 -7.44 6.27 -5.97
C ASN A 94 -7.05 5.22 -7.04
N PHE A 95 -5.90 4.57 -6.88
CA PHE A 95 -5.46 3.52 -7.79
C PHE A 95 -6.57 2.47 -7.99
N ASN A 96 -6.99 2.30 -9.26
CA ASN A 96 -7.98 1.31 -9.65
C ASN A 96 -7.38 0.35 -10.68
N PRO A 97 -7.08 -0.91 -10.31
CA PRO A 97 -6.47 -1.89 -11.21
C PRO A 97 -7.38 -2.27 -12.39
N LEU A 98 -8.69 -2.00 -12.31
CA LEU A 98 -9.63 -2.29 -13.40
C LEU A 98 -9.71 -1.15 -14.43
N ALA A 99 -9.39 0.09 -14.04
CA ALA A 99 -9.42 1.23 -14.94
C ALA A 99 -8.29 1.20 -15.99
N GLN A 100 -7.21 0.48 -15.71
CA GLN A 100 -6.01 0.45 -16.55
C GLN A 100 -6.03 -0.61 -17.66
N ARG A 101 -7.15 -1.32 -17.87
CA ARG A 101 -7.29 -2.37 -18.91
C ARG A 101 -7.83 -1.86 -20.26
N THR A 102 -7.91 -0.55 -20.48
CA THR A 102 -8.64 0.05 -21.63
C THR A 102 -7.76 0.82 -22.63
N THR A 103 -6.48 0.46 -22.76
CA THR A 103 -5.62 0.97 -23.84
C THR A 103 -5.05 -0.17 -24.66
#